data_AF-A0A7S4I9N1-F1
#
_entry.id   AF-A0A7S4I9N1-F1
#
_cell.length_a   1.000
_cell.length_b   1.000
_cell.length_c   1.000
_cell.angle_alpha   90.00
_cell.angle_beta   90.00
_cell.angle_gamma   90.00
#
_symmetry.space_group_name_H-M   'P 1'
#
loop_
_entity.id
_entity.type
_entity.pdbx_description
1 polymer ?
#
loop_
_entity_poly.entity_id
_entity_poly.type
_entity_poly.pdbx_seq_one_letter_code
_entity_poly.pdbx_strand_id
1 'polypeptide(L)'
;GGVERMRKLGRMINGEMEEAFGGGGIVAWDEPETWLRAYSTDFSRTIQSVQAVLDGLLGDPPASSLRKGGRASKPRRREVDVDARHTSKMIPDPNPRRYVGQAELERELLSRPQFVEKEEEMKPLAVRLTRTLRESGILGEEAEGISFGVGEDEAAKGGESDNSVSGGDPPPLAWNQLAEILVCLDSQGRLPPSISRKDLSAAAEHNARRWFDLLGDPRLAAMAIKSLAKKMVLNAEEAVKAAVVRSKMDGANEKGAVTSTSEDPPSPSPPPILHVFSGHDATLIALMCAFRLERPAVWPEYGSYLKMELLRLDDDRRGESDGGGGSVGTGEGVHQKKENRDKNQFYVRFSLDGVPLRSRLGDVDGDKHRAGNSGDADSFLLRWEDLRRGLDKMERVLPPLAAPDG
;
A
#
# COMPACT_ATOMS: atom_id res chain seq x y z
N GLY A 1 11.97 8.17 -17.28
CA GLY A 1 11.23 6.89 -17.18
C GLY A 1 10.20 6.90 -16.08
N GLY A 2 10.63 7.03 -14.82
CA GLY A 2 9.76 6.91 -13.66
C GLY A 2 8.54 7.85 -13.60
N VAL A 3 8.76 9.15 -13.82
CA VAL A 3 7.69 10.17 -13.82
C VAL A 3 6.58 9.84 -14.82
N GLU A 4 6.90 9.35 -16.03
CA GLU A 4 5.88 9.02 -17.02
C GLU A 4 5.09 7.75 -16.64
N ARG A 5 5.72 6.78 -15.96
CA ARG A 5 5.00 5.64 -15.39
C ARG A 5 3.98 6.10 -14.35
N MET A 6 4.35 7.03 -13.48
CA MET A 6 3.44 7.65 -12.50
C MET A 6 2.29 8.42 -13.17
N ARG A 7 2.58 9.15 -14.24
CA ARG A 7 1.54 9.83 -15.02
C ARG A 7 0.58 8.85 -15.69
N LYS A 8 1.09 7.74 -16.23
CA LYS A 8 0.26 6.66 -16.77
C LYS A 8 -0.64 6.04 -15.70
N LEU A 9 -0.11 5.82 -14.49
CA LEU A 9 -0.89 5.35 -13.34
C LEU A 9 -2.04 6.32 -13.01
N GLY A 10 -1.76 7.63 -12.96
CA GLY A 10 -2.80 8.66 -12.77
C GLY A 10 -3.94 8.56 -13.79
N ARG A 11 -3.60 8.43 -15.09
CA ARG A 11 -4.60 8.29 -16.16
C ARG A 11 -5.44 7.02 -16.01
N MET A 12 -4.82 5.93 -15.59
CA MET A 12 -5.51 4.66 -15.35
C MET A 12 -6.49 4.78 -14.17
N ILE A 13 -6.08 5.41 -13.07
CA ILE A 13 -6.96 5.69 -11.93
C ILE A 13 -8.14 6.56 -12.38
N ASN A 14 -7.90 7.59 -13.20
CA ASN A 14 -8.99 8.42 -13.73
C ASN A 14 -10.01 7.58 -14.52
N GLY A 15 -9.55 6.71 -15.41
CA GLY A 15 -10.43 5.81 -16.17
C GLY A 15 -11.25 4.87 -15.28
N GLU A 16 -10.63 4.27 -14.26
CA GLU A 16 -11.34 3.44 -13.27
C GLU A 16 -12.40 4.24 -12.50
N MET A 17 -12.09 5.49 -12.13
CA MET A 17 -13.05 6.36 -11.44
C MET A 17 -14.21 6.78 -12.36
N GLU A 18 -13.94 7.11 -13.61
CA GLU A 18 -14.98 7.42 -14.61
C GLU A 18 -15.93 6.24 -14.83
N GLU A 19 -15.38 5.02 -14.90
CA GLU A 19 -16.15 3.78 -15.02
C GLU A 19 -17.01 3.52 -13.77
N ALA A 20 -16.41 3.63 -12.58
CA ALA A 20 -17.08 3.33 -11.31
C ALA A 20 -18.22 4.32 -10.98
N PHE A 21 -18.06 5.59 -11.35
CA PHE A 21 -19.03 6.67 -11.03
C PHE A 21 -19.83 7.15 -12.24
N GLY A 22 -19.75 6.44 -13.37
CA GLY A 22 -20.69 6.53 -14.49
C GLY A 22 -20.52 7.73 -15.42
N GLY A 23 -19.33 8.34 -15.52
CA GLY A 23 -19.02 9.46 -16.43
C GLY A 23 -19.86 10.75 -16.27
N GLY A 24 -20.93 10.70 -15.46
CA GLY A 24 -21.97 11.72 -15.33
C GLY A 24 -22.25 12.04 -13.86
N GLY A 25 -21.42 12.88 -13.26
CA GLY A 25 -21.93 13.94 -12.38
C GLY A 25 -22.28 13.62 -10.92
N ILE A 26 -21.83 12.52 -10.30
CA ILE A 26 -21.98 12.38 -8.84
C ILE A 26 -20.95 13.25 -8.08
N VAL A 27 -19.82 13.55 -8.70
CA VAL A 27 -18.79 14.44 -8.15
C VAL A 27 -18.56 15.55 -9.15
N ALA A 28 -18.67 16.80 -8.71
CA ALA A 28 -18.11 17.91 -9.45
C ALA A 28 -16.58 17.73 -9.46
N TRP A 29 -16.06 17.04 -10.49
CA TRP A 29 -14.63 16.85 -10.72
C TRP A 29 -13.84 18.17 -10.80
N ASP A 30 -14.57 19.28 -10.87
CA ASP A 30 -14.07 20.64 -10.87
C ASP A 30 -13.41 21.06 -9.55
N GLU A 31 -13.75 20.42 -8.42
CA GLU A 31 -13.17 20.71 -7.11
C GLU A 31 -12.47 19.47 -6.52
N PRO A 32 -11.24 19.14 -6.96
CA PRO A 32 -10.50 17.97 -6.48
C PRO A 32 -10.34 17.92 -4.96
N GLU A 33 -10.25 19.07 -4.31
CA GLU A 33 -10.16 19.20 -2.86
C GLU A 33 -11.39 18.67 -2.11
N THR A 34 -12.51 18.36 -2.77
CA THR A 34 -13.69 17.76 -2.13
C THR A 34 -13.63 16.23 -2.12
N TRP A 35 -12.90 15.62 -3.06
CA TRP A 35 -12.95 14.18 -3.30
C TRP A 35 -11.57 13.50 -3.29
N LEU A 36 -10.48 14.26 -3.36
CA LEU A 36 -9.10 13.78 -3.41
C LEU A 36 -8.27 14.31 -2.25
N ARG A 37 -7.45 13.44 -1.65
CA ARG A 37 -6.39 13.82 -0.72
C ARG A 37 -5.07 13.20 -1.16
N ALA A 38 -4.02 14.00 -1.26
CA ALA A 38 -2.68 13.55 -1.64
C ALA A 38 -1.71 13.73 -0.46
N TYR A 39 -0.92 12.68 -0.22
CA TYR A 39 0.08 12.61 0.85
C TYR A 39 1.41 12.16 0.26
N SER A 40 2.51 12.65 0.82
CA SER A 40 3.86 12.22 0.42
C SER A 40 4.78 12.17 1.63
N THR A 41 5.89 11.44 1.54
CA THR A 41 7.07 11.80 2.35
C THR A 41 7.62 13.14 1.86
N ASP A 42 8.47 13.76 2.68
CA ASP A 42 9.17 15.03 2.40
C ASP A 42 10.36 14.87 1.45
N PHE A 43 10.60 13.66 0.95
CA PHE A 43 11.61 13.41 -0.07
C PHE A 43 11.14 13.97 -1.42
N SER A 44 12.02 14.71 -2.09
CA SER A 44 11.73 15.30 -3.40
C SER A 44 11.28 14.26 -4.44
N ARG A 45 11.83 13.04 -4.41
CA ARG A 45 11.45 11.94 -5.32
C ARG A 45 10.02 11.42 -5.13
N THR A 46 9.53 11.36 -3.89
CA THR A 46 8.16 10.91 -3.60
C THR A 46 7.15 12.03 -3.89
N ILE A 47 7.52 13.29 -3.64
CA ILE A 47 6.71 14.46 -4.03
C ILE A 47 6.54 14.51 -5.56
N GLN A 48 7.62 14.35 -6.32
CA GLN A 48 7.54 14.30 -7.79
C GLN A 48 6.67 13.14 -8.29
N SER A 49 6.73 11.99 -7.60
CA SER A 49 5.93 10.82 -7.96
C SER A 49 4.43 11.07 -7.78
N VAL A 50 4.01 11.64 -6.65
CA VAL A 50 2.59 11.99 -6.45
C VAL A 50 2.14 13.10 -7.39
N GLN A 51 2.97 14.12 -7.64
CA GLN A 51 2.65 15.16 -8.61
C GLN A 51 2.43 14.58 -10.00
N ALA A 52 3.25 13.62 -10.43
CA ALA A 52 3.07 12.95 -11.70
C ALA A 52 1.78 12.11 -11.76
N VAL A 53 1.40 11.42 -10.67
CA VAL A 53 0.09 10.75 -10.57
C VAL A 53 -1.05 11.76 -10.68
N LEU A 54 -0.96 12.89 -9.98
CA LEU A 54 -1.96 13.96 -10.02
C LEU A 54 -2.09 14.58 -11.42
N ASP A 55 -0.98 14.84 -12.11
CA ASP A 55 -0.97 15.28 -13.51
C ASP A 55 -1.74 14.31 -14.41
N GLY A 56 -1.50 13.00 -14.23
CA GLY A 56 -2.18 11.97 -15.01
C GLY A 56 -3.66 11.83 -14.68
N LEU A 57 -4.01 11.96 -13.39
CA LEU A 57 -5.35 11.80 -12.86
C LEU A 57 -6.25 12.97 -13.25
N LEU A 58 -5.77 14.20 -13.09
CA LEU A 58 -6.56 15.41 -13.35
C LEU A 58 -6.55 15.82 -14.83
N GLY A 59 -5.60 15.26 -15.60
CA GLY A 59 -5.42 15.49 -17.02
C GLY A 59 -4.98 16.92 -17.35
N ASP A 60 -4.77 17.17 -18.64
CA ASP A 60 -4.77 18.53 -19.14
C ASP A 60 -6.21 19.06 -19.14
N PRO A 61 -6.44 20.34 -18.80
CA PRO A 61 -7.77 20.92 -18.89
C PRO A 61 -8.32 20.71 -20.32
N PRO A 62 -9.56 20.24 -20.48
CA PRO A 62 -10.08 19.87 -21.80
C PRO A 62 -9.99 21.07 -22.73
N ALA A 63 -9.47 20.86 -23.95
CA ALA A 63 -9.28 21.92 -24.95
C ALA A 63 -10.59 22.67 -25.28
N SER A 64 -11.75 22.04 -25.05
CA SER A 64 -13.09 22.61 -25.20
C SER A 64 -13.46 23.67 -24.15
N SER A 65 -12.68 23.82 -23.07
CA SER A 65 -12.84 24.91 -22.09
C SER A 65 -12.45 26.28 -22.66
N LEU A 66 -11.82 26.33 -23.84
CA LEU A 66 -11.69 27.53 -24.67
C LEU A 66 -13.05 27.87 -25.29
N ARG A 67 -13.97 28.39 -24.48
CA ARG A 67 -15.25 28.95 -24.98
C ARG A 67 -14.95 30.00 -26.05
N LYS A 68 -15.38 29.73 -27.28
CA LYS A 68 -15.39 30.70 -28.39
C LYS A 68 -16.26 31.92 -27.99
N GLY A 69 -15.62 33.03 -27.61
CA GLY A 69 -16.26 34.35 -27.58
C GLY A 69 -16.44 35.03 -26.22
N GLY A 70 -16.12 34.37 -25.09
CA GLY A 70 -16.06 35.02 -23.77
C GLY A 70 -14.62 35.29 -23.37
N ARG A 71 -14.33 36.43 -22.72
CA ARG A 71 -13.00 36.73 -22.14
C ARG A 71 -12.40 35.46 -21.56
N ALA A 72 -11.26 35.01 -22.11
CA ALA A 72 -10.61 33.79 -21.67
C ALA A 72 -10.27 33.92 -20.18
N SER A 73 -11.13 33.36 -19.32
CA SER A 73 -10.75 33.10 -17.94
C SER A 73 -9.62 32.09 -18.03
N LYS A 74 -8.41 32.52 -17.68
CA LYS A 74 -7.21 31.68 -17.62
C LYS A 74 -7.61 30.34 -16.99
N PRO A 75 -7.41 29.20 -17.65
CA PRO A 75 -7.80 27.90 -17.09
C PRO A 75 -7.19 27.81 -15.70
N ARG A 76 -8.04 27.73 -14.67
CA ARG A 76 -7.55 27.52 -13.32
C ARG A 76 -6.93 26.14 -13.33
N ARG A 77 -5.61 26.08 -13.11
CA ARG A 77 -4.98 24.80 -12.79
C ARG A 77 -5.71 24.26 -11.57
N ARG A 78 -6.15 23.00 -11.67
CA ARG A 78 -6.68 22.26 -10.53
C ARG A 78 -5.48 21.97 -9.63
N GLU A 79 -5.27 22.84 -8.65
CA GLU A 79 -4.20 22.67 -7.67
C GLU A 79 -4.69 21.70 -6.59
N VAL A 80 -3.86 20.73 -6.25
CA VAL A 80 -4.12 19.78 -5.17
C VAL A 80 -2.93 19.84 -4.23
N ASP A 81 -3.21 20.22 -2.99
CA ASP A 81 -2.18 20.25 -1.96
C ASP A 81 -1.67 18.84 -1.66
N VAL A 82 -0.35 18.68 -1.73
CA VAL A 82 0.35 17.46 -1.32
C VAL A 82 0.80 17.64 0.13
N ASP A 83 0.17 16.92 1.05
CA ASP A 83 0.54 17.01 2.46
C ASP A 83 1.76 16.12 2.77
N ALA A 84 2.93 16.75 2.89
CA ALA A 84 4.19 16.12 3.23
C ALA A 84 4.43 15.97 4.75
N ARG A 85 3.54 16.48 5.61
CA ARG A 85 3.71 16.42 7.07
C ARG A 85 3.53 15.01 7.63
N HIS A 86 3.16 14.05 6.78
CA HIS A 86 2.92 12.67 7.13
C HIS A 86 4.09 11.72 6.83
N THR A 87 5.30 12.23 6.57
CA THR A 87 6.53 11.40 6.48
C THR A 87 6.63 10.41 7.64
N SER A 88 6.33 10.86 8.86
CA SER A 88 6.39 10.05 10.08
C SER A 88 5.34 8.93 10.16
N LYS A 89 4.43 8.80 9.19
CA LYS A 89 3.48 7.69 9.09
C LYS A 89 3.91 6.65 8.07
N MET A 90 4.69 7.05 7.07
CA MET A 90 5.30 6.16 6.09
C MET A 90 6.66 5.66 6.60
N ILE A 91 7.23 4.68 5.91
CA ILE A 91 8.62 4.26 6.12
C ILE A 91 9.46 5.06 5.13
N PRO A 92 10.13 6.16 5.58
CA PRO A 92 11.10 6.83 4.73
C PRO A 92 12.34 5.94 4.55
N ASP A 93 13.18 6.34 3.62
CA ASP A 93 14.48 5.71 3.39
C ASP A 93 15.59 6.75 3.71
N PRO A 94 16.40 6.52 4.76
CA PRO A 94 16.39 5.36 5.66
C PRO A 94 15.19 5.28 6.60
N ASN A 95 14.86 4.06 7.05
CA ASN A 95 13.78 3.81 8.01
C ASN A 95 14.22 4.17 9.44
N PRO A 96 13.75 5.28 10.05
CA PRO A 96 14.05 5.58 11.44
C PRO A 96 13.35 4.58 12.34
N ARG A 97 14.09 3.95 13.25
CA ARG A 97 13.46 3.14 14.31
C ARG A 97 12.69 4.06 15.24
N ARG A 98 11.37 3.87 15.33
CA ARG A 98 10.48 4.76 16.09
C ARG A 98 10.11 4.23 17.47
N TYR A 99 10.33 2.94 17.71
CA TYR A 99 9.93 2.25 18.93
C TYR A 99 11.14 1.75 19.70
N VAL A 100 11.14 1.96 21.02
CA VAL A 100 12.07 1.25 21.92
C VAL A 100 11.83 -0.25 21.78
N GLY A 101 12.90 -1.02 21.68
CA GLY A 101 12.80 -2.45 21.43
C GLY A 101 12.76 -2.82 19.94
N GLN A 102 12.66 -1.87 19.00
CA GLN A 102 12.60 -2.22 17.58
C GLN A 102 13.92 -2.84 17.11
N ALA A 103 15.07 -2.27 17.48
CA ALA A 103 16.38 -2.83 17.13
C ALA A 103 16.63 -4.19 17.80
N GLU A 104 16.22 -4.33 19.06
CA GLU A 104 16.27 -5.58 19.81
C GLU A 104 15.42 -6.66 19.14
N LEU A 105 14.21 -6.31 18.73
CA LEU A 105 13.33 -7.22 18.01
C LEU A 105 13.91 -7.60 16.64
N GLU A 106 14.45 -6.64 15.87
CA GLU A 106 15.14 -6.93 14.61
C GLU A 106 16.28 -7.94 14.83
N ARG A 107 17.10 -7.76 15.87
CA ARG A 107 18.17 -8.71 16.24
C ARG A 107 17.61 -10.08 16.67
N GLU A 108 16.56 -10.11 17.49
CA GLU A 108 15.87 -11.36 17.88
C GLU A 108 15.43 -12.12 16.62
N LEU A 109 14.76 -11.44 15.68
CA LEU A 109 14.26 -12.06 14.45
C LEU A 109 15.38 -12.56 13.55
N LEU A 110 16.46 -11.78 13.39
CA LEU A 110 17.62 -12.14 12.58
C LEU A 110 18.44 -13.29 13.17
N SER A 111 18.38 -13.51 14.48
CA SER A 111 19.06 -14.63 15.14
C SER A 111 18.35 -15.99 14.99
N ARG A 112 17.18 -16.02 14.34
CA ARG A 112 16.45 -17.28 14.10
C ARG A 112 17.24 -18.18 13.12
N PRO A 113 17.25 -19.51 13.30
CA PRO A 113 18.07 -20.43 12.50
C PRO A 113 17.91 -20.26 10.98
N GLN A 114 16.67 -20.12 10.50
CA GLN A 114 16.39 -19.96 9.07
C GLN A 114 16.97 -18.68 8.46
N PHE A 115 17.14 -17.61 9.26
CA PHE A 115 17.78 -16.38 8.80
C PHE A 115 19.29 -16.57 8.75
N VAL A 116 19.87 -17.08 9.83
CA VAL A 116 21.32 -17.31 9.96
C VAL A 116 21.82 -18.25 8.85
N GLU A 117 21.15 -19.38 8.64
CA GLU A 117 21.50 -20.35 7.59
C GLU A 117 21.52 -19.68 6.21
N LYS A 118 20.51 -18.86 5.93
CA LYS A 118 20.37 -18.23 4.61
C LYS A 118 21.31 -17.03 4.42
N GLU A 119 21.62 -16.29 5.47
CA GLU A 119 22.65 -15.24 5.45
C GLU A 119 24.03 -15.86 5.19
N GLU A 120 24.38 -16.96 5.87
CA GLU A 120 25.65 -17.67 5.61
C GLU A 120 25.71 -18.27 4.21
N GLU A 121 24.60 -18.81 3.68
CA GLU A 121 24.51 -19.27 2.28
C GLU A 121 24.81 -18.14 1.28
N MET A 122 24.29 -16.94 1.54
CA MET A 122 24.35 -15.81 0.60
C MET A 122 25.58 -14.91 0.79
N LYS A 123 26.25 -14.99 1.93
CA LYS A 123 27.45 -14.21 2.27
C LYS A 123 28.57 -14.24 1.23
N PRO A 124 28.92 -15.39 0.60
CA PRO A 124 29.93 -15.41 -0.47
C PRO A 124 29.54 -14.52 -1.67
N LEU A 125 28.25 -14.43 -1.99
CA LEU A 125 27.75 -13.55 -3.04
C LEU A 125 27.94 -12.08 -2.65
N ALA A 126 27.53 -11.68 -1.44
CA ALA A 126 27.69 -10.30 -0.97
C ALA A 126 29.16 -9.85 -0.96
N VAL A 127 30.06 -10.69 -0.46
CA VAL A 127 31.51 -10.40 -0.43
C VAL A 127 32.04 -10.20 -1.85
N ARG A 128 31.73 -11.12 -2.77
CA ARG A 128 32.19 -11.04 -4.17
C ARG A 128 31.65 -9.80 -4.89
N LEU A 129 30.36 -9.51 -4.73
CA LEU A 129 29.71 -8.34 -5.34
C LEU A 129 30.32 -7.05 -4.81
N THR A 130 30.47 -6.94 -3.49
CA THR A 130 31.09 -5.77 -2.85
C THR A 130 32.52 -5.57 -3.34
N ARG A 131 33.34 -6.62 -3.35
CA ARG A 131 34.73 -6.56 -3.85
C ARG A 131 34.76 -6.06 -5.29
N THR A 132 33.91 -6.62 -6.15
CA THR A 132 33.84 -6.24 -7.57
C THR A 132 33.44 -4.76 -7.75
N LEU A 133 32.46 -4.29 -6.98
CA LEU A 133 32.02 -2.90 -7.01
C LEU A 133 33.14 -1.94 -6.55
N ARG A 134 33.92 -2.32 -5.53
CA ARG A 134 35.11 -1.56 -5.08
C ARG A 134 36.20 -1.53 -6.14
N GLU A 135 36.60 -2.68 -6.66
CA GLU A 135 37.67 -2.82 -7.67
C GLU A 135 37.33 -2.08 -8.97
N SER A 136 36.04 -1.98 -9.31
CA SER A 136 35.58 -1.23 -10.48
C SER A 136 35.65 0.30 -10.32
N GLY A 137 35.94 0.81 -9.11
CA GLY A 137 35.95 2.25 -8.80
C GLY A 137 34.56 2.89 -8.79
N ILE A 138 33.49 2.10 -8.76
CA ILE A 138 32.10 2.60 -8.73
C ILE A 138 31.72 3.05 -7.32
N LEU A 139 32.21 2.36 -6.28
CA LEU A 139 31.98 2.74 -4.89
C LEU A 139 32.94 3.86 -4.50
N GLY A 140 32.41 5.05 -4.22
CA GLY A 140 33.14 6.10 -3.53
C GLY A 140 33.25 5.81 -2.04
N GLU A 141 34.14 6.52 -1.34
CA GLU A 141 34.34 6.39 0.12
C GLU A 141 33.03 6.63 0.90
N GLU A 142 32.13 7.47 0.38
CA GLU A 142 30.82 7.76 0.99
C GLU A 142 29.88 6.55 1.05
N ALA A 143 30.05 5.56 0.17
CA ALA A 143 29.19 4.38 0.13
C ALA A 143 29.44 3.43 1.33
N GLU A 144 30.58 3.55 2.00
CA GLU A 144 31.00 2.64 3.07
C GLU A 144 30.54 3.09 4.46
N GLY A 145 30.22 4.38 4.63
CA GLY A 145 29.87 4.96 5.94
C GLY A 145 28.37 4.98 6.26
N ILE A 146 27.54 4.56 5.32
CA ILE A 146 26.09 4.65 5.45
C ILE A 146 25.54 3.23 5.32
N SER A 147 24.63 2.81 6.20
CA SER A 147 23.88 1.56 6.06
C SER A 147 22.41 1.88 6.26
N PHE A 148 21.59 1.36 5.36
CA PHE A 148 20.16 1.59 5.30
C PHE A 148 19.47 0.24 5.26
N GLY A 149 18.75 -0.15 6.31
CA GLY A 149 18.05 -1.44 6.29
C GLY A 149 17.61 -1.93 7.65
N VAL A 150 16.67 -2.87 7.65
CA VAL A 150 16.18 -3.52 8.88
C VAL A 150 17.25 -4.48 9.40
N GLY A 151 17.78 -4.17 10.59
CA GLY A 151 18.82 -4.93 11.29
C GLY A 151 20.21 -4.96 10.63
N GLU A 152 20.61 -3.92 9.91
CA GLU A 152 21.93 -3.84 9.24
C GLU A 152 22.96 -2.93 9.94
N ASP A 153 22.64 -2.42 11.12
CA ASP A 153 23.46 -1.44 11.85
C ASP A 153 24.80 -1.97 12.34
N GLU A 154 24.85 -3.23 12.78
CA GLU A 154 26.05 -3.83 13.38
C GLU A 154 27.06 -4.23 12.29
N ALA A 155 26.58 -4.57 11.09
CA ALA A 155 27.44 -4.96 9.97
C ALA A 155 28.23 -3.77 9.41
N ALA A 156 27.63 -2.57 9.41
CA ALA A 156 28.29 -1.35 8.96
C ALA A 156 29.19 -0.71 10.02
N LYS A 157 28.86 -0.91 11.31
CA LYS A 157 29.68 -0.46 12.44
C LYS A 157 30.80 -1.43 12.79
N GLY A 158 31.28 -2.24 11.83
CA GLY A 158 32.50 -3.03 11.98
C GLY A 158 33.57 -2.17 12.65
N GLY A 159 33.85 -2.49 13.91
CA GLY A 159 34.25 -1.51 14.89
C GLY A 159 35.48 -0.71 14.51
N GLU A 160 35.55 0.51 15.04
CA GLU A 160 36.82 1.18 15.41
C GLU A 160 37.65 0.35 16.42
N SER A 161 37.38 -0.94 16.59
CA SER A 161 38.30 -1.88 17.23
C SER A 161 39.51 -2.04 16.32
N ASP A 162 40.45 -1.11 16.46
CA ASP A 162 41.88 -1.37 16.62
C ASP A 162 42.30 -2.75 16.12
N ASN A 163 42.55 -2.87 14.81
CA ASN A 163 43.77 -3.50 14.31
C ASN A 163 43.80 -3.51 12.79
N SER A 164 44.82 -2.81 12.30
CA SER A 164 45.49 -2.90 11.02
C SER A 164 46.01 -4.31 10.68
N VAL A 165 45.14 -5.33 10.70
CA VAL A 165 45.46 -6.64 10.12
C VAL A 165 45.39 -6.51 8.60
N SER A 166 46.55 -6.14 8.07
CA SER A 166 46.91 -6.05 6.66
C SER A 166 46.61 -7.37 5.94
N GLY A 167 45.48 -7.45 5.23
CA GLY A 167 45.18 -8.52 4.27
C GLY A 167 43.79 -9.16 4.31
N GLY A 168 42.88 -8.71 5.17
CA GLY A 168 41.49 -9.21 5.19
C GLY A 168 40.66 -8.69 4.02
N ASP A 169 39.80 -9.54 3.46
CA ASP A 169 38.74 -9.09 2.55
C ASP A 169 37.87 -8.04 3.25
N PRO A 170 37.52 -6.94 2.58
CA PRO A 170 36.77 -5.88 3.22
C PRO A 170 35.33 -6.36 3.49
N PRO A 171 34.66 -5.83 4.54
CA PRO A 171 33.32 -6.29 4.92
C PRO A 171 32.35 -6.08 3.75
N PRO A 172 31.40 -7.01 3.54
CA PRO A 172 30.38 -6.85 2.51
C PRO A 172 29.49 -5.64 2.81
N LEU A 173 29.03 -4.95 1.76
CA LEU A 173 27.97 -3.96 1.88
C LEU A 173 26.68 -4.61 2.39
N ALA A 174 25.82 -3.79 3.01
CA ALA A 174 24.51 -4.22 3.46
C ALA A 174 23.64 -4.67 2.26
N TRP A 175 22.73 -5.62 2.45
CA TRP A 175 21.97 -6.22 1.34
C TRP A 175 21.08 -5.21 0.63
N ASN A 176 20.51 -4.27 1.38
CA ASN A 176 19.69 -3.22 0.78
C ASN A 176 20.53 -2.32 -0.14
N GLN A 177 21.72 -1.92 0.32
CA GLN A 177 22.63 -1.11 -0.48
C GLN A 177 23.13 -1.86 -1.72
N LEU A 178 23.50 -3.14 -1.57
CA LEU A 178 23.89 -3.98 -2.70
C LEU A 178 22.78 -4.05 -3.73
N ALA A 179 21.55 -4.35 -3.32
CA ALA A 179 20.42 -4.45 -4.23
C ALA A 179 20.16 -3.12 -4.96
N GLU A 180 20.12 -2.00 -4.24
CA GLU A 180 19.89 -0.67 -4.81
C GLU A 180 20.97 -0.25 -5.82
N ILE A 181 22.25 -0.41 -5.45
CA ILE A 181 23.38 -0.06 -6.31
C ILE A 181 23.33 -0.91 -7.59
N LEU A 182 23.10 -2.22 -7.47
CA LEU A 182 23.06 -3.12 -8.62
C LEU A 182 21.89 -2.81 -9.55
N VAL A 183 20.69 -2.57 -9.01
CA VAL A 183 19.51 -2.17 -9.81
C VAL A 183 19.76 -0.83 -10.52
N CYS A 184 20.37 0.13 -9.82
CA CYS A 184 20.72 1.42 -10.41
C CYS A 184 21.71 1.26 -11.57
N LEU A 185 22.78 0.48 -11.38
CA LEU A 185 23.79 0.23 -12.41
C LEU A 185 23.21 -0.52 -13.62
N ASP A 186 22.37 -1.53 -13.41
CA ASP A 186 21.74 -2.28 -14.51
C ASP A 186 20.82 -1.37 -15.34
N SER A 187 20.03 -0.52 -14.67
CA SER A 187 19.15 0.43 -15.35
C SER A 187 19.88 1.45 -16.23
N GLN A 188 21.17 1.68 -15.94
CA GLN A 188 22.05 2.57 -16.70
C GLN A 188 22.96 1.83 -17.69
N GLY A 189 22.91 0.49 -17.75
CA GLY A 189 23.85 -0.31 -18.54
C GLY A 189 25.30 -0.21 -18.06
N ARG A 190 25.50 0.00 -16.75
CA ARG A 190 26.80 0.24 -16.10
C ARG A 190 27.22 -0.88 -15.13
N LEU A 191 26.57 -2.04 -15.18
CA LEU A 191 27.01 -3.19 -14.39
C LEU A 191 28.43 -3.61 -14.79
N PRO A 192 29.35 -3.85 -13.83
CA PRO A 192 30.63 -4.49 -14.12
C PRO A 192 30.43 -5.82 -14.87
N PRO A 193 31.24 -6.14 -15.91
CA PRO A 193 31.06 -7.35 -16.72
C PRO A 193 31.11 -8.66 -15.94
N SER A 194 31.77 -8.67 -14.77
CA SER A 194 31.85 -9.81 -13.86
C SER A 194 30.60 -10.02 -13.00
N ILE A 195 29.67 -9.06 -12.97
CA ILE A 195 28.38 -9.16 -12.27
C ILE A 195 27.31 -9.52 -13.30
N SER A 196 26.81 -10.76 -13.22
CA SER A 196 25.75 -11.21 -14.11
C SER A 196 24.37 -10.72 -13.64
N ARG A 197 23.38 -10.73 -14.54
CA ARG A 197 21.97 -10.49 -14.15
C ARG A 197 21.44 -11.49 -13.13
N LYS A 198 21.98 -12.71 -13.12
CA LYS A 198 21.64 -13.72 -12.10
C LYS A 198 22.11 -13.28 -10.72
N ASP A 199 23.27 -12.65 -10.63
CA ASP A 199 23.80 -12.14 -9.36
C ASP A 199 22.99 -10.96 -8.84
N LEU A 200 22.57 -10.05 -9.73
CA LEU A 200 21.64 -8.97 -9.40
C LEU A 200 20.32 -9.54 -8.88
N SER A 201 19.69 -10.47 -9.60
CA SER A 201 18.43 -11.10 -9.19
C SER A 201 18.56 -11.75 -7.83
N ALA A 202 19.63 -12.51 -7.60
CA ALA A 202 19.88 -13.18 -6.32
C ALA A 202 20.06 -12.18 -5.15
N ALA A 203 20.76 -11.06 -5.37
CA ALA A 203 20.90 -10.02 -4.35
C ALA A 203 19.55 -9.31 -4.06
N ALA A 204 18.80 -8.94 -5.10
CA ALA A 204 17.51 -8.27 -4.97
C ALA A 204 16.44 -9.18 -4.32
N GLU A 205 16.36 -10.44 -4.74
CA GLU A 205 15.46 -11.44 -4.16
C GLU A 205 15.81 -11.72 -2.70
N HIS A 206 17.10 -11.78 -2.36
CA HIS A 206 17.52 -11.94 -0.98
C HIS A 206 17.14 -10.74 -0.12
N ASN A 207 17.37 -9.51 -0.60
CA ASN A 207 16.96 -8.30 0.11
C ASN A 207 15.44 -8.29 0.32
N ALA A 208 14.65 -8.60 -0.73
CA ALA A 208 13.19 -8.73 -0.63
C ALA A 208 12.76 -9.74 0.41
N ARG A 209 13.31 -10.96 0.34
CA ARG A 209 13.02 -12.03 1.31
C ARG A 209 13.29 -11.56 2.73
N ARG A 210 14.44 -10.92 2.98
CA ARG A 210 14.81 -10.41 4.30
C ARG A 210 13.76 -9.44 4.84
N TRP A 211 13.35 -8.46 4.03
CA TRP A 211 12.30 -7.51 4.41
C TRP A 211 10.94 -8.19 4.66
N PHE A 212 10.51 -9.11 3.80
CA PHE A 212 9.25 -9.85 3.97
C PHE A 212 9.25 -10.78 5.18
N ASP A 213 10.37 -11.42 5.49
CA ASP A 213 10.48 -12.32 6.63
C ASP A 213 10.53 -11.54 7.95
N LEU A 214 11.24 -10.41 8.00
CA LEU A 214 11.30 -9.54 9.17
C LEU A 214 9.95 -8.87 9.43
N LEU A 215 9.41 -8.16 8.44
CA LEU A 215 8.10 -7.53 8.54
C LEU A 215 6.96 -8.56 8.56
N GLY A 216 7.24 -9.83 8.28
CA GLY A 216 6.31 -10.92 8.48
C GLY A 216 5.94 -11.14 9.95
N ASP A 217 6.79 -10.72 10.90
CA ASP A 217 6.46 -10.71 12.32
C ASP A 217 5.46 -9.58 12.62
N PRO A 218 4.28 -9.88 13.19
CA PRO A 218 3.25 -8.88 13.42
C PRO A 218 3.67 -7.75 14.37
N ARG A 219 4.63 -8.00 15.28
CA ARG A 219 5.17 -6.95 16.17
C ARG A 219 5.95 -5.93 15.36
N LEU A 220 6.86 -6.39 14.50
CA LEU A 220 7.71 -5.52 13.71
C LEU A 220 6.91 -4.79 12.62
N ALA A 221 5.97 -5.45 11.94
CA ALA A 221 5.05 -4.78 11.01
C ALA A 221 4.25 -3.66 11.68
N ALA A 222 3.71 -3.93 12.88
CA ALA A 222 2.97 -2.93 13.63
C ALA A 222 3.86 -1.72 13.97
N MET A 223 5.09 -1.94 14.42
CA MET A 223 6.03 -0.85 14.71
C MET A 223 6.36 -0.05 13.44
N ALA A 224 6.57 -0.74 12.32
CA ALA A 224 7.02 -0.11 11.09
C ALA A 224 5.93 0.75 10.43
N ILE A 225 4.68 0.28 10.34
CA ILE A 225 3.68 0.89 9.45
C ILE A 225 2.26 1.06 10.00
N LYS A 226 2.01 0.74 11.29
CA LYS A 226 0.65 0.83 11.88
C LYS A 226 -0.01 2.18 11.63
N SER A 227 0.72 3.28 11.79
CA SER A 227 0.15 4.63 11.69
C SER A 227 -0.47 4.92 10.32
N LEU A 228 0.19 4.47 9.24
CA LEU A 228 -0.35 4.59 7.88
C LEU A 228 -1.48 3.60 7.64
N ALA A 229 -1.30 2.32 8.01
CA ALA A 229 -2.34 1.30 7.86
C ALA A 229 -3.65 1.72 8.58
N LYS A 230 -3.54 2.26 9.80
CA LYS A 230 -4.67 2.83 10.55
C LYS A 230 -5.29 4.02 9.84
N LYS A 231 -4.49 4.93 9.28
CA LYS A 231 -5.02 6.09 8.54
C LYS A 231 -5.82 5.63 7.31
N MET A 232 -5.34 4.64 6.56
CA MET A 232 -6.07 4.08 5.42
C MET A 232 -7.43 3.50 5.84
N VAL A 233 -7.47 2.72 6.93
CA VAL A 233 -8.71 2.17 7.47
C VAL A 233 -9.64 3.26 8.01
N LEU A 234 -9.13 4.29 8.70
CA LEU A 234 -9.96 5.40 9.17
C LEU A 234 -10.60 6.18 8.03
N ASN A 235 -9.88 6.41 6.93
CA ASN A 235 -10.43 7.07 5.75
C ASN A 235 -11.58 6.24 5.14
N ALA A 236 -11.42 4.92 5.03
CA ALA A 236 -12.49 4.04 4.55
C ALA A 236 -13.67 3.96 5.53
N GLU A 237 -13.43 3.99 6.85
CA GLU A 237 -14.48 4.03 7.87
C GLU A 237 -15.36 5.29 7.74
N GLU A 238 -14.78 6.45 7.43
CA GLU A 238 -15.52 7.68 7.14
C GLU A 238 -16.47 7.49 5.94
N ALA A 239 -16.00 6.85 4.87
CA ALA A 239 -16.81 6.51 3.70
C ALA A 239 -17.95 5.53 4.01
N VAL A 240 -17.68 4.48 4.82
CA VAL A 240 -18.70 3.53 5.29
C VAL A 240 -19.80 4.27 6.06
N LYS A 241 -19.42 5.13 7.02
CA LYS A 241 -20.39 5.91 7.82
C LYS A 241 -21.25 6.80 6.94
N ALA A 242 -20.65 7.52 5.99
CA ALA A 242 -21.38 8.37 5.04
C ALA A 242 -22.36 7.55 4.18
N ALA A 243 -21.95 6.36 3.70
CA ALA A 243 -22.81 5.48 2.92
C ALA A 243 -24.01 4.94 3.73
N VAL A 244 -23.81 4.58 5.00
CA VAL A 244 -24.89 4.13 5.90
C VAL A 244 -25.89 5.24 6.19
N VAL A 245 -25.42 6.48 6.42
CA VAL A 245 -26.31 7.64 6.63
C VAL A 245 -27.17 7.91 5.39
N ARG A 246 -26.56 7.92 4.20
CA ARG A 246 -27.29 8.09 2.92
C ARG A 246 -28.35 7.02 2.73
N SER A 247 -28.01 5.75 2.93
CA SER A 247 -28.94 4.63 2.77
C SER A 247 -30.16 4.73 3.71
N LYS A 248 -29.98 5.30 4.92
CA LYS A 248 -31.10 5.56 5.84
C LYS A 248 -31.99 6.72 5.38
N MET A 249 -31.41 7.76 4.79
CA MET A 249 -32.15 8.91 4.25
C MET A 249 -32.97 8.50 3.02
N ASP A 250 -32.40 7.72 2.11
CA ASP A 250 -33.09 7.25 0.91
C ASP A 250 -34.30 6.37 1.27
N GLY A 251 -34.14 5.44 2.22
CA GLY A 251 -35.24 4.61 2.71
C GLY A 251 -36.32 5.36 3.51
N ALA A 252 -36.02 6.55 4.05
CA ALA A 252 -37.00 7.41 4.69
C ALA A 252 -37.82 8.20 3.67
N ASN A 253 -37.19 8.66 2.59
CA ASN A 253 -37.85 9.35 1.48
C ASN A 253 -38.86 8.45 0.76
N GLU A 254 -38.53 7.17 0.57
CA GLU A 254 -39.47 6.20 -0.03
C GLU A 254 -40.75 6.00 0.80
N LYS A 255 -40.68 6.21 2.11
CA LYS A 255 -41.84 6.08 3.02
C LYS A 255 -42.68 7.35 3.15
N GLY A 256 -42.37 8.41 2.38
CA GLY A 256 -43.17 9.64 2.33
C GLY A 256 -43.18 10.44 3.64
N ALA A 257 -42.20 10.24 4.52
CA ALA A 257 -42.22 10.75 5.90
C ALA A 257 -41.33 12.00 6.11
N VAL A 258 -41.29 12.95 5.17
CA VAL A 258 -40.48 14.17 5.33
C VAL A 258 -41.35 15.42 5.40
N THR A 259 -41.62 15.86 6.64
CA THR A 259 -41.98 17.25 6.94
C THR A 259 -40.69 18.03 7.15
N SER A 260 -40.16 18.67 6.10
CA SER A 260 -38.96 19.49 6.18
C SER A 260 -39.22 20.75 7.02
N THR A 261 -38.76 20.78 8.26
CA THR A 261 -38.65 22.03 9.02
C THR A 261 -37.36 22.73 8.63
N SER A 262 -37.43 24.02 8.29
CA SER A 262 -36.38 24.81 7.62
C SER A 262 -35.13 25.14 8.46
N GLU A 263 -34.85 24.41 9.54
CA GLU A 263 -33.76 24.70 10.48
C GLU A 263 -32.75 23.55 10.63
N ASP A 264 -32.73 22.58 9.70
CA ASP A 264 -31.76 21.50 9.80
C ASP A 264 -30.32 22.02 9.63
N PRO A 265 -29.38 21.59 10.50
CA PRO A 265 -27.99 21.99 10.42
C PRO A 265 -27.38 21.60 9.07
N PRO A 266 -26.38 22.35 8.57
CA PRO A 266 -25.73 22.05 7.30
C PRO A 266 -25.22 20.61 7.30
N SER A 267 -25.67 19.83 6.31
CA SER A 267 -25.22 18.46 6.11
C SER A 267 -23.69 18.42 6.04
N PRO A 268 -23.01 17.51 6.75
CA PRO A 268 -21.56 17.41 6.69
C PRO A 268 -21.12 17.15 5.24
N SER A 269 -20.01 17.78 4.84
CA SER A 269 -19.43 17.53 3.52
C SER A 269 -19.11 16.03 3.36
N PRO A 270 -19.29 15.48 2.15
CA PRO A 270 -18.96 14.07 1.92
C PRO A 270 -17.46 13.83 2.17
N PRO A 271 -17.09 12.65 2.69
CA PRO A 271 -15.68 12.31 2.84
C PRO A 271 -15.00 12.19 1.47
N PRO A 272 -13.68 12.45 1.37
CA PRO A 272 -12.92 12.21 0.15
C PRO A 272 -13.05 10.75 -0.30
N ILE A 273 -13.15 10.52 -1.62
CA ILE A 273 -13.33 9.20 -2.21
C ILE A 273 -11.99 8.57 -2.64
N LEU A 274 -10.97 9.38 -2.88
CA LEU A 274 -9.64 8.93 -3.28
C LEU A 274 -8.57 9.52 -2.35
N HIS A 275 -7.71 8.64 -1.86
CA HIS A 275 -6.52 9.00 -1.10
C HIS A 275 -5.29 8.44 -1.80
N VAL A 276 -4.31 9.30 -2.09
CA VAL A 276 -3.03 8.91 -2.69
C VAL A 276 -1.93 9.10 -1.65
N PHE A 277 -1.16 8.04 -1.40
CA PHE A 277 -0.01 8.07 -0.49
C PHE A 277 1.25 7.73 -1.28
N SER A 278 2.17 8.69 -1.40
CA SER A 278 3.46 8.48 -2.05
C SER A 278 4.57 8.23 -1.03
N GLY A 279 5.07 7.00 -1.05
CA GLY A 279 6.11 6.51 -0.14
C GLY A 279 7.22 5.76 -0.88
N HIS A 280 7.93 4.92 -0.14
CA HIS A 280 9.04 4.12 -0.65
C HIS A 280 8.59 2.65 -0.84
N ASP A 281 9.39 1.86 -1.53
CA ASP A 281 9.25 0.41 -1.63
C ASP A 281 9.11 -0.27 -0.25
N ALA A 282 9.91 0.15 0.75
CA ALA A 282 9.80 -0.31 2.13
C ALA A 282 8.40 -0.04 2.73
N THR A 283 7.77 1.09 2.39
CA THR A 283 6.39 1.40 2.81
C THR A 283 5.42 0.39 2.20
N LEU A 284 5.59 0.07 0.92
CA LEU A 284 4.75 -0.87 0.19
C LEU A 284 4.86 -2.30 0.76
N ILE A 285 6.08 -2.79 0.99
CA ILE A 285 6.34 -4.10 1.61
C ILE A 285 5.72 -4.16 3.01
N ALA A 286 5.90 -3.13 3.82
CA ALA A 286 5.34 -3.10 5.16
C ALA A 286 3.81 -3.10 5.16
N LEU A 287 3.16 -2.37 4.24
CA LEU A 287 1.70 -2.42 4.11
C LEU A 287 1.21 -3.81 3.71
N MET A 288 1.89 -4.48 2.76
CA MET A 288 1.55 -5.85 2.37
C MET A 288 1.66 -6.81 3.57
N CYS A 289 2.72 -6.69 4.37
CA CYS A 289 2.88 -7.50 5.58
C CYS A 289 1.84 -7.16 6.66
N ALA A 290 1.57 -5.88 6.91
CA ALA A 290 0.60 -5.43 7.91
C ALA A 290 -0.83 -5.89 7.59
N PHE A 291 -1.22 -5.84 6.31
CA PHE A 291 -2.51 -6.35 5.85
C PHE A 291 -2.51 -7.86 5.58
N ARG A 292 -1.41 -8.57 5.89
CA ARG A 292 -1.22 -10.00 5.67
C ARG A 292 -1.60 -10.43 4.26
N LEU A 293 -1.18 -9.65 3.28
CA LEU A 293 -1.43 -9.93 1.88
C LEU A 293 -0.57 -11.10 1.40
N GLU A 294 -1.05 -11.83 0.41
CA GLU A 294 -0.25 -12.77 -0.34
C GLU A 294 1.04 -12.09 -0.83
N ARG A 295 2.19 -12.69 -0.49
CA ARG A 295 3.48 -12.05 -0.67
C ARG A 295 3.98 -12.33 -2.08
N PRO A 296 4.16 -11.33 -2.96
CA PRO A 296 5.05 -11.52 -4.08
C PRO A 296 6.45 -11.76 -3.53
N ALA A 297 7.12 -12.83 -3.92
CA ALA A 297 8.50 -13.11 -3.51
C ALA A 297 9.54 -12.19 -4.19
N VAL A 298 9.11 -10.99 -4.60
CA VAL A 298 9.84 -10.07 -5.48
C VAL A 298 9.78 -8.67 -4.90
N TRP A 299 10.88 -7.93 -4.99
CA TRP A 299 10.94 -6.51 -4.61
C TRP A 299 10.01 -5.69 -5.51
N PRO A 300 9.20 -4.76 -4.99
CA PRO A 300 8.36 -3.92 -5.83
C PRO A 300 9.20 -3.10 -6.83
N GLU A 301 8.83 -3.13 -8.10
CA GLU A 301 9.50 -2.32 -9.12
C GLU A 301 9.24 -0.82 -8.93
N TYR A 302 10.08 0.02 -9.55
CA TYR A 302 9.83 1.46 -9.55
C TYR A 302 8.46 1.77 -10.16
N GLY A 303 7.62 2.39 -9.34
CA GLY A 303 6.28 2.78 -9.72
C GLY A 303 5.21 1.75 -9.43
N SER A 304 5.55 0.73 -8.65
CA SER A 304 4.54 -0.18 -8.09
C SER A 304 3.60 0.55 -7.15
N TYR A 305 2.35 0.09 -7.05
CA TYR A 305 1.35 0.65 -6.15
C TYR A 305 0.46 -0.43 -5.53
N LEU A 306 0.15 -0.26 -4.25
CA LEU A 306 -0.89 -1.02 -3.57
C LEU A 306 -2.19 -0.22 -3.56
N LYS A 307 -3.24 -0.78 -4.13
CA LYS A 307 -4.58 -0.22 -4.14
C LYS A 307 -5.46 -0.97 -3.13
N MET A 308 -6.18 -0.21 -2.29
CA MET A 308 -7.19 -0.70 -1.36
C MET A 308 -8.55 -0.09 -1.76
N GLU A 309 -9.47 -0.92 -2.24
CA GLU A 309 -10.79 -0.50 -2.70
C GLU A 309 -11.84 -0.87 -1.65
N LEU A 310 -12.69 0.08 -1.27
CA LEU A 310 -13.87 -0.16 -0.45
C LEU A 310 -15.08 -0.37 -1.37
N LEU A 311 -15.73 -1.51 -1.23
CA LEU A 311 -16.85 -1.95 -2.07
C LEU A 311 -18.10 -2.10 -1.20
N ARG A 312 -19.24 -1.65 -1.70
CA ARG A 312 -20.56 -1.99 -1.17
C ARG A 312 -21.22 -2.94 -2.17
N LEU A 313 -21.65 -4.12 -1.73
CA LEU A 313 -22.41 -5.03 -2.59
C LEU A 313 -23.88 -4.67 -2.51
N ASP A 314 -24.45 -4.20 -3.61
CA ASP A 314 -25.89 -3.97 -3.72
C ASP A 314 -26.56 -5.32 -4.10
N ASP A 315 -27.58 -5.74 -3.33
CA ASP A 315 -28.25 -7.04 -3.49
C ASP A 315 -29.04 -7.18 -4.82
N ASP A 316 -29.25 -6.08 -5.55
CA ASP A 316 -30.28 -5.99 -6.58
C ASP A 316 -29.93 -6.69 -7.91
N ARG A 317 -28.68 -7.14 -8.12
CA ARG A 317 -28.27 -7.78 -9.39
C ARG A 317 -28.50 -9.29 -9.49
N ARG A 318 -28.96 -9.97 -8.43
CA ARG A 318 -29.18 -11.44 -8.46
C ARG A 318 -30.60 -11.84 -8.90
N GLY A 319 -31.46 -10.90 -9.28
CA GLY A 319 -32.87 -11.16 -9.60
C GLY A 319 -33.27 -11.30 -11.07
N GLU A 320 -32.39 -10.97 -12.04
CA GLU A 320 -32.76 -10.88 -13.46
C GLU A 320 -32.19 -11.99 -14.37
N SER A 321 -31.58 -13.05 -13.80
CA SER A 321 -31.24 -14.23 -14.61
C SER A 321 -32.39 -15.24 -14.61
N ASP A 322 -32.97 -15.40 -15.80
CA ASP A 322 -33.76 -16.53 -16.28
C ASP A 322 -35.19 -16.71 -15.72
N GLY A 323 -36.03 -15.70 -15.99
CA GLY A 323 -37.48 -15.90 -16.15
C GLY A 323 -37.86 -16.65 -17.45
N GLY A 324 -37.20 -17.78 -17.73
CA GLY A 324 -37.39 -18.55 -18.96
C GLY A 324 -37.40 -20.06 -18.73
N GLY A 325 -38.52 -20.61 -18.23
CA GLY A 325 -38.74 -22.07 -18.27
C GLY A 325 -39.72 -22.56 -17.21
N GLY A 326 -41.00 -22.62 -17.56
CA GLY A 326 -42.05 -23.12 -16.68
C GLY A 326 -41.83 -24.55 -16.19
N SER A 327 -42.00 -24.74 -14.89
CA SER A 327 -42.32 -26.05 -14.32
C SER A 327 -43.40 -25.87 -13.27
N VAL A 328 -44.61 -26.30 -13.63
CA VAL A 328 -45.78 -26.39 -12.75
C VAL A 328 -45.55 -27.60 -11.84
N GLY A 329 -44.95 -27.36 -10.69
CA GLY A 329 -44.75 -28.37 -9.64
C GLY A 329 -45.46 -27.95 -8.36
N THR A 330 -46.64 -28.50 -8.12
CA THR A 330 -47.36 -28.41 -6.85
C THR A 330 -46.63 -29.22 -5.79
N GLY A 331 -45.88 -28.57 -4.88
CA GLY A 331 -45.16 -29.22 -3.78
C GLY A 331 -44.99 -28.31 -2.58
N GLU A 332 -45.36 -28.82 -1.41
CA GLU A 332 -45.54 -28.13 -0.13
C GLU A 332 -44.26 -27.45 0.42
N GLY A 333 -44.34 -26.13 0.61
CA GLY A 333 -44.29 -25.54 1.97
C GLY A 333 -43.00 -25.61 2.79
N VAL A 334 -41.79 -25.49 2.22
CA VAL A 334 -40.60 -25.15 3.03
C VAL A 334 -40.43 -23.64 3.06
N HIS A 335 -40.90 -23.00 4.15
CA HIS A 335 -40.56 -21.61 4.47
C HIS A 335 -39.06 -21.49 4.76
N GLN A 336 -38.25 -21.39 3.71
CA GLN A 336 -36.90 -20.84 3.84
C GLN A 336 -37.06 -19.39 4.32
N LYS A 337 -36.80 -19.16 5.62
CA LYS A 337 -36.56 -17.83 6.14
C LYS A 337 -35.47 -17.24 5.26
N LYS A 338 -35.83 -16.31 4.38
CA LYS A 338 -34.88 -15.38 3.77
C LYS A 338 -34.21 -14.68 4.95
N GLU A 339 -33.06 -15.20 5.37
CA GLU A 339 -32.18 -14.49 6.26
C GLU A 339 -32.00 -13.11 5.65
N ASN A 340 -32.43 -12.13 6.43
CA ASN A 340 -32.40 -10.73 6.07
C ASN A 340 -30.91 -10.37 5.95
N ARG A 341 -30.29 -10.63 4.79
CA ARG A 341 -28.92 -10.24 4.54
C ARG A 341 -28.89 -8.73 4.70
N ASP A 342 -28.04 -8.27 5.63
CA ASP A 342 -27.88 -6.86 5.91
C ASP A 342 -27.47 -6.15 4.61
N LYS A 343 -28.37 -5.32 4.06
CA LYS A 343 -28.17 -4.52 2.82
C LYS A 343 -27.01 -3.51 2.88
N ASN A 344 -26.15 -3.60 3.90
CA ASN A 344 -25.05 -2.68 4.19
C ASN A 344 -23.75 -3.45 4.48
N GLN A 345 -23.50 -4.54 3.76
CA GLN A 345 -22.22 -5.24 3.85
C GLN A 345 -21.18 -4.55 2.98
N PHE A 346 -20.04 -4.24 3.60
CA PHE A 346 -18.89 -3.62 2.96
C PHE A 346 -17.75 -4.63 2.88
N TYR A 347 -17.02 -4.55 1.78
CA TYR A 347 -15.88 -5.39 1.48
C TYR A 347 -14.69 -4.52 1.09
N VAL A 348 -13.50 -5.08 1.22
CA VAL A 348 -12.26 -4.47 0.81
C VAL A 348 -11.55 -5.41 -0.14
N ARG A 349 -11.07 -4.86 -1.25
CA ARG A 349 -10.20 -5.56 -2.20
C ARG A 349 -8.82 -4.90 -2.19
N PHE A 350 -7.78 -5.72 -2.11
CA PHE A 350 -6.41 -5.27 -2.29
C PHE A 350 -5.93 -5.67 -3.69
N SER A 351 -5.12 -4.83 -4.32
CA SER A 351 -4.39 -5.18 -5.54
C SER A 351 -3.02 -4.53 -5.57
N LEU A 352 -2.02 -5.25 -6.10
CA LEU A 352 -0.69 -4.73 -6.38
C LEU A 352 -0.53 -4.67 -7.89
N ASP A 353 -0.27 -3.48 -8.42
CA ASP A 353 -0.10 -3.25 -9.86
C ASP A 353 -1.27 -3.78 -10.71
N GLY A 354 -2.48 -3.67 -10.16
CA GLY A 354 -3.72 -4.14 -10.77
C GLY A 354 -4.01 -5.62 -10.57
N VAL A 355 -3.08 -6.39 -9.99
CA VAL A 355 -3.26 -7.81 -9.68
C VAL A 355 -3.93 -7.95 -8.30
N PRO A 356 -5.12 -8.57 -8.18
CA PRO A 356 -5.79 -8.77 -6.90
C PRO A 356 -4.95 -9.60 -5.92
N LEU A 357 -4.96 -9.21 -4.65
CA LEU A 357 -4.23 -9.88 -3.56
C LEU A 357 -5.21 -10.41 -2.50
N ARG A 358 -4.94 -11.60 -1.99
CA ARG A 358 -5.69 -12.17 -0.85
C ARG A 358 -5.13 -11.66 0.46
N SER A 359 -5.99 -11.29 1.40
CA SER A 359 -5.61 -10.94 2.78
C SER A 359 -5.96 -12.07 3.74
N ARG A 360 -5.04 -12.39 4.66
CA ARG A 360 -5.25 -13.36 5.75
C ARG A 360 -5.70 -12.71 7.07
N LEU A 361 -6.16 -11.46 7.05
CA LEU A 361 -6.66 -10.80 8.26
C LEU A 361 -7.99 -11.37 8.77
N GLY A 362 -8.74 -12.09 7.93
CA GLY A 362 -10.00 -12.76 8.30
C GLY A 362 -9.83 -14.16 8.93
N ASP A 363 -8.65 -14.78 8.81
CA ASP A 363 -8.43 -16.19 9.17
C ASP A 363 -8.27 -16.44 10.69
N VAL A 364 -8.59 -15.45 11.53
CA VAL A 364 -7.96 -15.30 12.85
C VAL A 364 -8.49 -16.26 13.93
N ASP A 365 -9.64 -16.90 13.74
CA ASP A 365 -10.29 -17.66 14.82
C ASP A 365 -10.33 -19.17 14.59
N GLY A 366 -9.49 -19.70 13.68
CA GLY A 366 -9.47 -21.14 13.42
C GLY A 366 -10.81 -21.66 12.88
N ASP A 367 -11.65 -20.76 12.36
CA ASP A 367 -12.93 -21.06 11.75
C ASP A 367 -12.68 -21.68 10.37
N LYS A 368 -12.15 -22.92 10.40
CA LYS A 368 -11.83 -23.74 9.22
C LYS A 368 -13.07 -23.98 8.35
N HIS A 369 -14.27 -23.70 8.86
CA HIS A 369 -15.53 -23.81 8.13
C HIS A 369 -15.77 -22.68 7.11
N ARG A 370 -15.01 -21.58 7.16
CA ARG A 370 -15.09 -20.50 6.16
C ARG A 370 -14.00 -20.49 5.10
N ALA A 371 -12.97 -21.32 5.25
CA ALA A 371 -12.01 -21.59 4.19
C ALA A 371 -12.67 -22.48 3.13
N GLY A 372 -13.64 -21.92 2.41
CA GLY A 372 -14.25 -22.59 1.27
C GLY A 372 -13.16 -23.02 0.30
N ASN A 373 -13.05 -24.33 0.06
CA ASN A 373 -12.36 -24.87 -1.09
C ASN A 373 -12.98 -24.25 -2.34
N SER A 374 -12.33 -23.31 -3.02
CA SER A 374 -12.61 -22.99 -4.42
C SER A 374 -11.77 -21.83 -4.91
N GLY A 375 -11.35 -21.90 -6.18
CA GLY A 375 -10.83 -20.77 -6.94
C GLY A 375 -11.92 -19.73 -7.26
N ASP A 376 -12.77 -19.40 -6.28
CA ASP A 376 -13.90 -18.51 -6.43
C ASP A 376 -13.44 -17.05 -6.39
N ALA A 377 -14.00 -16.21 -7.25
CA ALA A 377 -13.61 -14.80 -7.37
C ALA A 377 -13.81 -14.02 -6.06
N ASP A 378 -14.73 -14.47 -5.21
CA ASP A 378 -15.04 -13.90 -3.89
C ASP A 378 -13.88 -14.00 -2.89
N SER A 379 -12.90 -14.86 -3.17
CA SER A 379 -11.77 -15.07 -2.26
C SER A 379 -10.75 -13.93 -2.19
N PHE A 380 -10.89 -12.91 -3.04
CA PHE A 380 -10.11 -11.65 -2.99
C PHE A 380 -10.84 -10.53 -2.23
N LEU A 381 -12.05 -10.79 -1.74
CA LEU A 381 -12.84 -9.83 -0.96
C LEU A 381 -12.67 -10.11 0.53
N LEU A 382 -12.13 -9.13 1.26
CA LEU A 382 -12.07 -9.14 2.72
C LEU A 382 -13.27 -8.38 3.27
N ARG A 383 -14.02 -8.95 4.22
CA ARG A 383 -15.10 -8.21 4.86
C ARG A 383 -14.55 -7.00 5.61
N TRP A 384 -15.27 -5.87 5.56
CA TRP A 384 -14.88 -4.64 6.25
C TRP A 384 -14.65 -4.87 7.76
N GLU A 385 -15.51 -5.66 8.40
CA GLU A 385 -15.38 -5.98 9.82
C GLU A 385 -14.11 -6.78 10.14
N ASP A 386 -13.66 -7.64 9.22
CA ASP A 386 -12.49 -8.49 9.40
C ASP A 386 -11.21 -7.65 9.28
N LEU A 387 -11.16 -6.71 8.34
CA LEU A 387 -10.08 -5.73 8.23
C LEU A 387 -9.92 -4.92 9.52
N ARG A 388 -11.04 -4.41 10.07
CA ARG A 388 -11.03 -3.64 11.32
C ARG A 388 -10.52 -4.47 12.50
N ARG A 389 -11.03 -5.68 12.69
CA ARG A 389 -10.56 -6.58 13.77
C ARG A 389 -9.08 -6.93 13.62
N GLY A 390 -8.64 -7.16 12.39
CA GLY A 390 -7.23 -7.41 12.06
C GLY A 390 -6.33 -6.24 12.47
N LEU A 391 -6.73 -5.02 12.16
CA LEU A 391 -6.02 -3.81 12.55
C LEU A 391 -6.02 -3.61 14.08
N ASP A 392 -7.16 -3.80 14.75
CA ASP A 392 -7.26 -3.70 16.21
C ASP A 392 -6.34 -4.70 16.91
N LYS A 393 -6.21 -5.92 16.36
CA LYS A 393 -5.28 -6.93 16.87
C LYS A 393 -3.83 -6.48 16.70
N MET A 394 -3.48 -5.92 15.54
CA MET A 394 -2.15 -5.35 15.32
C MET A 394 -1.82 -4.24 16.32
N GLU A 395 -2.82 -3.43 16.72
CA GLU A 395 -2.60 -2.37 17.73
C GLU A 395 -2.22 -2.91 19.10
N ARG A 396 -2.80 -4.05 19.50
CA ARG A 396 -2.60 -4.67 20.82
C ARG A 396 -1.25 -5.37 20.98
N VAL A 397 -0.55 -5.61 19.88
CA VAL A 397 0.74 -6.31 19.86
C VAL A 397 1.93 -5.36 20.05
N LEU A 398 1.69 -4.05 20.01
CA LEU A 398 2.76 -3.06 20.17
C LEU A 398 3.24 -2.94 21.61
N PRO A 399 4.57 -2.91 21.85
CA PRO A 399 5.10 -2.44 23.12
C PRO A 399 4.81 -0.93 23.29
N PRO A 400 4.91 -0.41 24.52
CA PRO A 400 4.80 1.03 24.76
C PRO A 400 5.76 1.82 23.88
N LEU A 401 5.33 3.00 23.43
CA LEU A 401 6.19 3.94 22.70
C LEU A 401 7.38 4.32 23.58
N ALA A 402 8.53 4.56 22.95
CA ALA A 402 9.62 5.26 23.60
C ALA A 402 9.08 6.56 24.20
N ALA A 403 9.41 6.87 25.45
CA ALA A 403 9.28 8.25 25.89
C ALA A 403 10.16 9.10 24.96
N PRO A 404 9.71 10.28 24.50
CA PRO A 404 10.61 11.18 23.81
C PRO A 404 11.79 11.45 24.75
N ASP A 405 13.00 11.10 24.32
CA ASP A 405 14.22 11.41 25.06
C ASP A 405 14.21 12.94 25.28
N GLY A 406 14.08 13.33 26.54
CA GLY A 406 13.87 14.71 26.97
C GLY A 406 15.12 15.58 26.88
#